data_AF-X6MA46-F1
#
_entry.id   AF-X6MA46-F1
#
_cell.length_a   1.000
_cell.length_b   1.000
_cell.length_c   1.000
_cell.angle_alpha   90.00
_cell.angle_beta   90.00
_cell.angle_gamma   90.00
#
_symmetry.space_group_name_H-M   'P 1'
#
loop_
_entity.id
_entity.type
_entity.pdbx_description
1 polymer ?
#
loop_
_entity_poly.entity_id
_entity_poly.type
_entity_poly.pdbx_seq_one_letter_code
_entity_poly.pdbx_strand_id
1 'polypeptide(L)'
;MGNRTTTQKSPEREIKQSKHLINPFQILKELPVPLFQSQCVLHKHELLICGGWHERACYSYHTLKNEYKLICKYPSDVYLDGHCVVKLVDDKNKDNNQITLLSFGGLYNHTLVMKYVSIWSFISNKSNKLNNYNQWIPFKDNRNHPIIIGKYENHYYQGARAMIGGSNNKLLFITYFTNNISVFDLNTFQFIKHDKILFTNIAYFHCFVPKSENGQGQEMMKKNQERKKQNYQMLLFCKNTGLSIEYDEDSNTFQFHQLPICDDIAPLHRYAYVCINDIILFFGGWDINKSFFSKFVYKYSIGENKLMTFENTLPIPLGDCVAILNENDTDIHIIGGLDNKNTKLSTHMKTKVRVWDPSLLVIILFFWIKQIYFTNNK
;
A
#
# COMPACT_ATOMS: atom_id res chain seq x y z
N MET A 1 -16.12 18.00 -77.31
CA MET A 1 -17.15 18.70 -76.51
C MET A 1 -17.61 17.71 -75.46
N GLY A 2 -17.12 17.66 -74.23
CA GLY A 2 -16.93 18.72 -73.26
C GLY A 2 -17.81 18.34 -72.06
N ASN A 3 -17.24 17.68 -71.05
CA ASN A 3 -17.80 17.60 -69.70
C ASN A 3 -16.69 17.29 -68.70
N ARG A 4 -16.12 18.38 -68.16
CA ARG A 4 -15.28 18.37 -66.96
C ARG A 4 -16.18 18.06 -65.77
N THR A 5 -15.98 16.92 -65.14
CA THR A 5 -16.54 16.59 -63.83
C THR A 5 -15.55 17.06 -62.77
N THR A 6 -15.79 18.24 -62.21
CA THR A 6 -15.07 18.76 -61.04
C THR A 6 -15.64 18.10 -59.80
N THR A 7 -14.91 17.13 -59.22
CA THR A 7 -15.24 16.52 -57.93
C THR A 7 -14.83 17.50 -56.83
N GLN A 8 -15.82 18.19 -56.26
CA GLN A 8 -15.64 19.08 -55.13
C GLN A 8 -15.43 18.21 -53.87
N LYS A 9 -14.20 18.13 -53.38
CA LYS A 9 -13.87 17.48 -52.11
C LYS A 9 -14.55 18.25 -50.97
N SER A 10 -15.39 17.55 -50.23
CA SER A 10 -15.92 17.98 -48.92
C SER A 10 -14.76 18.27 -47.96
N PRO A 11 -14.74 19.39 -47.23
CA PRO A 11 -13.76 19.57 -46.17
C PRO A 11 -14.14 18.66 -45.00
N GLU A 12 -13.36 17.60 -44.82
CA GLU A 12 -13.34 16.83 -43.58
C GLU A 12 -13.07 17.80 -42.42
N ARG A 13 -14.11 18.08 -41.64
CA ARG A 13 -14.00 18.73 -40.35
C ARG A 13 -13.21 17.78 -39.45
N GLU A 14 -11.90 18.01 -39.36
CA GLU A 14 -11.11 17.54 -38.23
C GLU A 14 -11.71 18.17 -36.97
N ILE A 15 -12.62 17.44 -36.32
CA ILE A 15 -13.00 17.71 -34.94
C ILE A 15 -11.77 17.34 -34.12
N LYS A 16 -10.84 18.30 -33.99
CA LYS A 16 -9.92 18.34 -32.85
C LYS A 16 -10.80 18.46 -31.61
N GLN A 17 -11.21 17.33 -31.06
CA GLN A 17 -11.67 17.26 -29.69
C GLN A 17 -10.53 17.81 -28.84
N SER A 18 -10.68 19.03 -28.35
CA SER A 18 -9.90 19.50 -27.22
C SER A 18 -10.22 18.54 -26.07
N LYS A 19 -9.37 17.52 -25.88
CA LYS A 19 -9.31 16.78 -24.62
C LYS A 19 -8.98 17.81 -23.56
N HIS A 20 -10.01 18.42 -22.95
CA HIS A 20 -9.84 19.08 -21.66
C HIS A 20 -9.22 18.02 -20.77
N LEU A 21 -7.97 18.25 -20.37
CA LEU A 21 -7.23 17.35 -19.49
C LEU A 21 -7.97 17.34 -18.14
N ILE A 22 -8.91 16.41 -17.96
CA ILE A 22 -9.58 16.20 -16.68
C ILE A 22 -8.48 15.70 -15.75
N ASN A 23 -7.97 16.57 -14.88
CA ASN A 23 -7.03 16.16 -13.84
C ASN A 23 -7.75 15.14 -12.95
N PRO A 24 -7.32 13.87 -12.93
CA PRO A 24 -8.03 12.82 -12.19
C PRO A 24 -7.78 12.90 -10.67
N PHE A 25 -6.95 13.85 -10.23
CA PHE A 25 -6.60 14.05 -8.83
C PHE A 25 -7.37 15.24 -8.25
N GLN A 26 -8.07 14.98 -7.15
CA GLN A 26 -8.67 15.99 -6.29
C GLN A 26 -7.70 16.31 -5.15
N ILE A 27 -7.29 17.57 -5.03
CA ILE A 27 -6.51 18.07 -3.89
C ILE A 27 -7.44 18.15 -2.66
N LEU A 28 -6.97 17.66 -1.53
CA LEU A 28 -7.69 17.65 -0.25
C LEU A 28 -7.04 18.62 0.74
N LYS A 29 -7.56 18.63 1.97
CA LYS A 29 -6.98 19.42 3.06
C LYS A 29 -5.52 19.00 3.29
N GLU A 30 -4.63 19.98 3.29
CA GLU A 30 -3.20 19.78 3.53
C GLU A 30 -2.95 19.10 4.87
N LEU A 31 -1.86 18.31 4.92
CA LEU A 31 -1.43 17.73 6.17
C LEU A 31 -1.09 18.82 7.20
N PRO A 32 -1.35 18.58 8.50
CA PRO A 32 -0.94 19.51 9.56
C PRO A 32 0.56 19.79 9.59
N VAL A 33 1.38 18.83 9.11
CA VAL A 33 2.83 18.93 9.01
C VAL A 33 3.32 18.31 7.69
N PRO A 34 4.32 18.90 7.02
CA PRO A 34 4.94 18.27 5.85
C PRO A 34 5.71 17.01 6.25
N LEU A 35 5.53 15.91 5.53
CA LEU A 35 6.19 14.64 5.85
C LEU A 35 6.44 13.77 4.60
N PHE A 36 7.42 12.88 4.71
CA PHE A 36 7.72 11.82 3.74
C PHE A 36 8.19 10.56 4.48
N GLN A 37 8.23 9.41 3.80
CA GLN A 37 8.45 8.09 4.40
C GLN A 37 7.45 7.71 5.51
N SER A 38 6.29 8.36 5.53
CA SER A 38 5.21 8.02 6.46
C SER A 38 4.62 6.66 6.12
N GLN A 39 4.18 5.95 7.15
CA GLN A 39 3.35 4.76 7.01
C GLN A 39 1.89 5.12 7.30
N CYS A 40 0.97 4.61 6.47
CA CYS A 40 -0.46 4.81 6.67
C CYS A 40 -1.17 3.49 6.89
N VAL A 41 -2.16 3.50 7.78
CA VAL A 41 -3.02 2.34 8.05
C VAL A 41 -4.48 2.76 7.97
N LEU A 42 -5.28 1.99 7.24
CA LEU A 42 -6.71 2.19 7.11
C LEU A 42 -7.45 1.57 8.30
N HIS A 43 -8.35 2.35 8.90
CA HIS A 43 -9.29 1.89 9.91
C HIS A 43 -10.66 2.51 9.68
N LYS A 44 -11.55 1.77 8.98
CA LYS A 44 -12.84 2.29 8.54
C LYS A 44 -12.66 3.61 7.75
N HIS A 45 -13.44 4.64 8.08
CA HIS A 45 -13.33 5.99 7.54
C HIS A 45 -12.09 6.79 8.01
N GLU A 46 -11.10 6.16 8.64
CA GLU A 46 -9.90 6.84 9.14
C GLU A 46 -8.63 6.35 8.44
N LEU A 47 -7.79 7.31 8.03
CA LEU A 47 -6.42 7.06 7.58
C LEU A 47 -5.49 7.46 8.73
N LEU A 48 -4.87 6.48 9.36
CA LEU A 48 -3.92 6.68 10.45
C LEU A 48 -2.52 6.88 9.86
N ILE A 49 -1.98 8.08 10.02
CA ILE A 49 -0.67 8.51 9.54
C ILE A 49 0.30 8.37 10.71
N CYS A 50 1.28 7.49 10.60
CA CYS A 50 2.11 7.03 11.72
C CYS A 50 3.55 7.56 11.64
N GLY A 51 3.74 8.86 11.85
CA GLY A 51 5.04 9.53 11.80
C GLY A 51 5.63 9.60 10.39
N GLY A 52 6.92 9.88 10.30
CA GLY A 52 7.68 9.95 9.04
C GLY A 52 9.12 10.34 9.33
N TRP A 53 9.92 10.62 8.29
CA TRP A 53 11.33 10.99 8.49
C TRP A 53 11.48 12.21 9.41
N HIS A 54 12.06 11.98 10.59
CA HIS A 54 12.16 12.93 11.72
C HIS A 54 10.84 13.53 12.23
N GLU A 55 9.69 12.99 11.85
CA GLU A 55 8.38 13.43 12.35
C GLU A 55 7.77 12.34 13.24
N ARG A 56 7.54 12.66 14.51
CA ARG A 56 7.05 11.72 15.52
C ARG A 56 5.54 11.74 15.68
N ALA A 57 4.86 12.80 15.24
CA ALA A 57 3.43 12.95 15.40
C ALA A 57 2.66 11.95 14.53
N CYS A 58 1.63 11.36 15.12
CA CYS A 58 0.68 10.50 14.46
C CYS A 58 -0.68 11.21 14.35
N TYR A 59 -1.33 11.11 13.20
CA TYR A 59 -2.60 11.77 12.92
C TYR A 59 -3.63 10.77 12.42
N SER A 60 -4.90 11.01 12.74
CA SER A 60 -6.03 10.36 12.08
C SER A 60 -6.69 11.37 11.14
N TYR A 61 -6.74 11.04 9.86
CA TYR A 61 -7.54 11.77 8.88
C TYR A 61 -8.87 11.06 8.67
N HIS A 62 -9.98 11.76 8.88
CA HIS A 62 -11.31 11.20 8.67
C HIS A 62 -11.79 11.50 7.25
N THR A 63 -11.98 10.47 6.43
CA THR A 63 -12.27 10.57 4.99
C THR A 63 -13.59 11.28 4.68
N LEU A 64 -14.63 11.04 5.48
CA LEU A 64 -15.93 11.72 5.33
C LEU A 64 -15.92 13.17 5.82
N LYS A 65 -15.17 13.48 6.90
CA LYS A 65 -15.13 14.81 7.51
C LYS A 65 -14.10 15.73 6.86
N ASN A 66 -13.13 15.17 6.13
CA ASN A 66 -12.00 15.88 5.53
C ASN A 66 -11.19 16.67 6.58
N GLU A 67 -10.97 16.06 7.74
CA GLU A 67 -10.30 16.68 8.88
C GLU A 67 -9.24 15.76 9.47
N TYR A 68 -8.20 16.37 10.04
CA TYR A 68 -7.16 15.69 10.80
C TYR A 68 -7.33 15.93 12.28
N LYS A 69 -6.98 14.92 13.08
CA LYS A 69 -6.76 15.06 14.51
C LYS A 69 -5.46 14.38 14.91
N LEU A 70 -4.74 14.99 15.85
CA LEU A 70 -3.57 14.39 16.47
C LEU A 70 -4.00 13.19 17.30
N ILE A 71 -3.31 12.05 17.13
CA ILE A 71 -3.49 10.84 17.94
C ILE A 71 -2.51 10.92 19.12
N CYS A 72 -1.21 10.92 18.82
CA CYS A 72 -0.11 10.96 19.78
C CYS A 72 1.23 11.24 19.07
N LYS A 73 2.34 11.02 19.77
CA LYS A 73 3.69 11.04 19.21
C LYS A 73 4.42 9.74 19.56
N TYR A 74 5.33 9.30 18.69
CA TYR A 74 6.34 8.31 19.06
C TYR A 74 7.17 8.78 20.28
N PRO A 75 7.75 7.88 21.09
CA PRO A 75 8.65 8.21 22.20
C PRO A 75 9.83 9.11 21.78
N SER A 76 10.43 9.85 22.72
CA SER A 76 11.46 10.87 22.42
C SER A 76 12.81 10.34 22.01
N ASP A 77 13.09 9.13 22.43
CA ASP A 77 14.25 8.33 22.09
C ASP A 77 14.12 7.61 20.74
N VAL A 78 12.95 7.66 20.09
CA VAL A 78 12.70 6.98 18.82
C VAL A 78 12.91 7.93 17.64
N TYR A 79 13.87 7.58 16.79
CA TYR A 79 14.20 8.27 15.55
C TYR A 79 13.65 7.50 14.35
N LEU A 80 12.67 8.10 13.66
CA LEU A 80 12.02 7.47 12.51
C LEU A 80 12.76 7.80 11.22
N ASP A 81 13.22 6.74 10.54
CA ASP A 81 13.83 6.79 9.22
C ASP A 81 13.54 5.46 8.51
N GLY A 82 12.59 5.47 7.58
CA GLY A 82 12.16 4.29 6.82
C GLY A 82 11.61 3.14 7.67
N HIS A 83 10.89 3.42 8.75
CA HIS A 83 10.24 2.38 9.57
C HIS A 83 9.03 1.75 8.87
N CYS A 84 8.61 0.59 9.37
CA CYS A 84 7.43 -0.12 8.90
C CYS A 84 6.32 -0.08 9.96
N VAL A 85 5.07 -0.01 9.53
CA VAL A 85 3.89 -0.13 10.40
C VAL A 85 2.91 -1.11 9.77
N VAL A 86 2.46 -2.09 10.52
CA VAL A 86 1.46 -3.08 10.10
C VAL A 86 0.30 -3.11 11.08
N LYS A 87 -0.90 -3.40 10.56
CA LYS A 87 -2.10 -3.66 11.36
C LYS A 87 -2.12 -5.14 11.77
N LEU A 88 -2.11 -5.42 13.06
CA LEU A 88 -2.25 -6.79 13.58
C LEU A 88 -3.71 -7.25 13.46
N VAL A 89 -3.91 -8.52 13.09
CA VAL A 89 -5.22 -9.17 13.11
C VAL A 89 -5.55 -9.53 14.56
N ASP A 90 -6.69 -9.07 15.05
CA ASP A 90 -7.13 -9.35 16.42
C ASP A 90 -8.52 -10.00 16.38
N ASP A 91 -8.57 -11.34 16.45
CA ASP A 91 -9.81 -12.12 16.41
C ASP A 91 -10.70 -11.88 17.64
N LYS A 92 -10.18 -11.23 18.69
CA LYS A 92 -10.89 -11.05 19.97
C LYS A 92 -11.60 -9.71 20.10
N ASN A 93 -11.31 -8.73 19.24
CA ASN A 93 -11.95 -7.43 19.30
C ASN A 93 -13.30 -7.43 18.57
N LYS A 94 -14.37 -7.72 19.32
CA LYS A 94 -15.77 -7.50 18.90
C LYS A 94 -16.16 -6.01 18.82
N ASP A 95 -15.30 -5.11 19.30
CA ASP A 95 -15.51 -3.67 19.21
C ASP A 95 -14.89 -3.12 17.93
N ASN A 96 -15.75 -2.73 16.99
CA ASN A 96 -15.35 -2.28 15.66
C ASN A 96 -14.48 -1.02 15.67
N ASN A 97 -14.32 -0.31 16.80
CA ASN A 97 -13.58 0.95 16.85
C ASN A 97 -12.10 0.82 17.23
N GLN A 98 -11.63 -0.40 17.51
CA GLN A 98 -10.26 -0.63 17.98
C GLN A 98 -9.43 -1.44 16.98
N ILE A 99 -8.14 -1.13 16.89
CA ILE A 99 -7.14 -1.95 16.17
C ILE A 99 -5.82 -1.95 16.91
N THR A 100 -4.99 -2.93 16.64
CA THR A 100 -3.62 -2.98 17.14
C THR A 100 -2.64 -2.74 15.98
N LEU A 101 -1.72 -1.80 16.17
CA LEU A 101 -0.67 -1.47 15.22
C LEU A 101 0.68 -1.92 15.78
N LEU A 102 1.51 -2.52 14.93
CA LEU A 102 2.90 -2.84 15.22
C LEU A 102 3.80 -1.94 14.36
N SER A 103 4.69 -1.19 14.99
CA SER A 103 5.67 -0.34 14.34
C SER A 103 7.06 -0.84 14.65
N PHE A 104 7.90 -1.04 13.63
CA PHE A 104 9.23 -1.58 13.82
C PHE A 104 10.22 -1.23 12.71
N GLY A 105 11.49 -1.55 12.93
CA GLY A 105 12.57 -1.38 11.97
C GLY A 105 13.00 0.08 11.81
N GLY A 106 13.36 0.47 10.58
CA GLY A 106 14.00 1.75 10.29
C GLY A 106 15.51 1.72 10.52
N LEU A 107 16.19 2.84 10.25
CA LEU A 107 17.64 2.94 10.41
C LEU A 107 18.09 2.76 11.87
N TYR A 108 17.33 3.32 12.81
CA TYR A 108 17.65 3.32 14.24
C TYR A 108 16.99 2.20 15.03
N ASN A 109 16.21 1.35 14.37
CA ASN A 109 15.49 0.19 14.92
C ASN A 109 14.65 0.47 16.18
N HIS A 110 13.34 0.26 16.07
CA HIS A 110 12.48 0.13 17.24
C HIS A 110 11.53 -1.06 17.07
N THR A 111 10.81 -1.41 18.13
CA THR A 111 9.68 -2.33 18.06
C THR A 111 8.64 -1.89 19.09
N LEU A 112 7.56 -1.32 18.60
CA LEU A 112 6.52 -0.67 19.40
C LEU A 112 5.15 -1.17 18.96
N VAL A 113 4.22 -1.23 19.90
CA VAL A 113 2.83 -1.56 19.65
C VAL A 113 1.94 -0.42 20.11
N MET A 114 0.85 -0.18 19.39
CA MET A 114 -0.20 0.75 19.78
C MET A 114 -1.54 0.06 19.69
N LYS A 115 -2.30 0.09 20.78
CA LYS A 115 -3.74 -0.18 20.75
C LYS A 115 -4.43 1.13 20.40
N TYR A 116 -4.91 1.23 19.17
CA TYR A 116 -5.63 2.40 18.69
C TYR A 116 -7.13 2.26 18.96
N VAL A 117 -7.75 3.32 19.46
CA VAL A 117 -9.19 3.51 19.59
C VAL A 117 -9.54 4.80 18.86
N SER A 118 -10.54 4.73 17.97
CA SER A 118 -11.01 5.89 17.20
C SER A 118 -11.20 7.15 18.07
N ILE A 119 -10.41 8.19 17.78
CA ILE A 119 -10.51 9.52 18.41
C ILE A 119 -11.69 10.36 17.86
N TRP A 120 -12.48 9.78 16.97
CA TRP A 120 -13.69 10.39 16.41
C TRP A 120 -14.96 9.88 17.07
N SER A 121 -14.86 8.82 17.89
CA SER A 121 -15.98 8.27 18.65
C SER A 121 -16.22 9.06 19.95
N PHE A 122 -17.49 9.37 20.26
CA PHE A 122 -17.87 10.14 21.45
C PHE A 122 -17.55 9.44 22.78
N ILE A 123 -17.38 8.11 22.76
CA ILE A 123 -17.12 7.27 23.95
C ILE A 123 -15.64 7.35 24.41
N SER A 124 -14.73 7.76 23.52
CA SER A 124 -13.27 7.70 23.74
C SER A 124 -12.73 8.58 24.88
N ASN A 125 -13.46 9.59 25.35
CA ASN A 125 -12.89 10.60 26.26
C ASN A 125 -12.79 10.20 27.74
N LYS A 126 -13.42 9.10 28.21
CA LYS A 126 -13.46 8.76 29.66
C LYS A 126 -12.65 7.52 30.08
N SER A 127 -12.42 6.53 29.20
CA SER A 127 -11.75 5.26 29.57
C SER A 127 -10.29 5.14 29.11
N ASN A 128 -9.82 6.03 28.21
CA ASN A 128 -8.54 5.87 27.52
C ASN A 128 -7.27 6.00 28.40
N LYS A 129 -7.34 6.65 29.57
CA LYS A 129 -6.15 6.91 30.41
C LYS A 129 -5.61 5.69 31.16
N LEU A 130 -6.43 4.67 31.43
CA LEU A 130 -6.02 3.53 32.26
C LEU A 130 -5.29 2.43 31.48
N ASN A 131 -5.46 2.36 30.16
CA ASN A 131 -5.02 1.23 29.34
C ASN A 131 -3.95 1.59 28.28
N ASN A 132 -3.35 2.78 28.36
CA ASN A 132 -2.35 3.28 27.41
C ASN A 132 -2.81 3.22 25.94
N TYR A 133 -4.10 3.46 25.69
CA TYR A 133 -4.64 3.55 24.33
C TYR A 133 -4.06 4.76 23.60
N ASN A 134 -3.98 4.65 22.27
CA ASN A 134 -3.49 5.70 21.39
C ASN A 134 -2.09 6.17 21.75
N GLN A 135 -1.27 5.31 22.35
CA GLN A 135 0.13 5.57 22.68
C GLN A 135 1.01 4.42 22.18
N TRP A 136 2.22 4.75 21.74
CA TRP A 136 3.23 3.76 21.41
C TRP A 136 3.90 3.26 22.69
N ILE A 137 3.86 1.94 22.91
CA ILE A 137 4.54 1.27 24.02
C ILE A 137 5.47 0.18 23.48
N PRO A 138 6.52 -0.23 24.24
CA PRO A 138 7.37 -1.35 23.83
C PRO A 138 6.55 -2.60 23.53
N PHE A 139 6.86 -3.28 22.43
CA PHE A 139 6.25 -4.58 22.12
C PHE A 139 6.89 -5.65 23.00
N LYS A 140 6.08 -6.45 23.69
CA LYS A 140 6.55 -7.39 24.71
C LYS A 140 5.85 -8.73 24.63
N ASP A 141 6.55 -9.77 25.07
CA ASP A 141 6.02 -11.12 25.18
C ASP A 141 5.06 -11.25 26.38
N ASN A 142 4.49 -12.45 26.56
CA ASN A 142 3.58 -12.76 27.66
C ASN A 142 4.25 -12.71 29.06
N ARG A 143 5.58 -12.65 29.13
CA ARG A 143 6.38 -12.50 30.34
C ARG A 143 6.88 -11.06 30.53
N ASN A 144 6.37 -10.11 29.74
CA ASN A 144 6.72 -8.69 29.77
C ASN A 144 8.18 -8.41 29.35
N HIS A 145 8.83 -9.32 28.62
CA HIS A 145 10.13 -9.09 28.01
C HIS A 145 9.99 -8.34 26.68
N PRO A 146 10.82 -7.32 26.39
CA PRO A 146 10.83 -6.64 25.10
C PRO A 146 11.10 -7.61 23.95
N ILE A 147 10.26 -7.56 22.92
CA ILE A 147 10.46 -8.25 21.65
C ILE A 147 11.17 -7.28 20.72
N ILE A 148 12.24 -7.74 20.07
CA ILE A 148 13.02 -6.94 19.12
C ILE A 148 12.89 -7.56 17.74
N ILE A 149 12.27 -6.82 16.82
CA ILE A 149 12.19 -7.18 15.41
C ILE A 149 13.23 -6.34 14.66
N GLY A 150 14.31 -6.98 14.24
CA GLY A 150 15.36 -6.35 13.43
C GLY A 150 16.70 -6.11 14.11
N LYS A 151 17.19 -7.06 14.91
CA LYS A 151 18.51 -6.95 15.53
C LYS A 151 19.26 -8.29 15.52
N TYR A 152 19.94 -8.52 14.40
CA TYR A 152 21.15 -9.34 14.31
C TYR A 152 22.15 -8.53 13.48
N GLU A 153 23.44 -8.69 13.76
CA GLU A 153 24.57 -7.88 13.29
C GLU A 153 24.46 -7.39 11.83
N ASN A 154 24.71 -6.09 11.59
CA ASN A 154 24.81 -5.46 10.27
C ASN A 154 23.56 -5.46 9.35
N HIS A 155 22.37 -5.81 9.87
CA HIS A 155 21.12 -5.74 9.09
C HIS A 155 20.38 -4.41 9.30
N TYR A 156 20.33 -3.59 8.26
CA TYR A 156 19.59 -2.33 8.25
C TYR A 156 18.12 -2.55 7.88
N TYR A 157 17.18 -2.08 8.70
CA TYR A 157 15.73 -2.17 8.42
C TYR A 157 15.17 -0.88 7.80
N GLN A 158 16.04 0.04 7.37
CA GLN A 158 15.62 1.25 6.68
C GLN A 158 14.91 0.90 5.37
N GLY A 159 13.67 1.36 5.22
CA GLY A 159 12.84 1.09 4.05
C GLY A 159 12.36 -0.36 3.96
N ALA A 160 12.33 -1.08 5.09
CA ALA A 160 11.74 -2.41 5.16
C ALA A 160 10.23 -2.36 4.85
N ARG A 161 9.73 -3.41 4.21
CA ARG A 161 8.30 -3.63 4.01
C ARG A 161 7.89 -4.89 4.74
N ALA A 162 6.66 -4.91 5.21
CA ALA A 162 6.14 -6.09 5.87
C ALA A 162 4.64 -6.22 5.67
N MET A 163 4.17 -7.45 5.80
CA MET A 163 2.77 -7.80 5.68
C MET A 163 2.47 -9.03 6.54
N ILE A 164 1.22 -9.12 6.97
CA ILE A 164 0.74 -10.26 7.74
C ILE A 164 0.08 -11.25 6.78
N GLY A 165 0.40 -12.52 6.95
CA GLY A 165 -0.15 -13.59 6.12
C GLY A 165 0.04 -14.97 6.72
N GLY A 166 0.12 -15.94 5.82
CA GLY A 166 0.07 -17.36 6.13
C GLY A 166 -1.35 -17.85 6.44
N SER A 167 -1.47 -19.16 6.64
CA SER A 167 -2.71 -19.94 6.79
C SER A 167 -3.68 -19.39 7.84
N ASN A 168 -3.18 -18.61 8.80
CA ASN A 168 -3.92 -18.08 9.94
C ASN A 168 -3.62 -16.60 10.24
N ASN A 169 -3.00 -15.85 9.32
CA ASN A 169 -2.56 -14.46 9.56
C ASN A 169 -1.66 -14.31 10.81
N LYS A 170 -0.85 -15.33 11.08
CA LYS A 170 0.06 -15.40 12.24
C LYS A 170 1.51 -15.10 11.88
N LEU A 171 1.82 -15.02 10.58
CA LEU A 171 3.16 -14.82 10.08
C LEU A 171 3.33 -13.38 9.62
N LEU A 172 4.41 -12.75 10.10
CA LEU A 172 4.88 -11.47 9.63
C LEU A 172 6.02 -11.72 8.63
N PHE A 173 5.73 -11.49 7.35
CA PHE A 173 6.74 -11.51 6.29
C PHE A 173 7.40 -10.14 6.24
N ILE A 174 8.73 -10.12 6.32
CA ILE A 174 9.51 -8.88 6.37
C ILE A 174 10.57 -8.94 5.30
N THR A 175 10.59 -7.93 4.44
CA THR A 175 11.61 -7.72 3.41
C THR A 175 12.40 -6.46 3.75
N TYR A 176 13.73 -6.54 3.73
CA TYR A 176 14.58 -5.46 4.22
C TYR A 176 15.92 -5.41 3.48
N PHE A 177 16.70 -4.37 3.80
CA PHE A 177 17.95 -4.03 3.12
C PHE A 177 18.94 -5.20 3.10
N THR A 178 19.78 -5.19 2.06
CA THR A 178 20.60 -6.29 1.51
C THR A 178 19.83 -7.52 1.04
N ASN A 179 18.62 -7.31 0.49
CA ASN A 179 17.88 -8.32 -0.27
C ASN A 179 17.45 -9.51 0.57
N ASN A 180 17.03 -9.26 1.81
CA ASN A 180 16.63 -10.32 2.72
C ASN A 180 15.11 -10.39 2.83
N ILE A 181 14.60 -11.60 3.03
CA ILE A 181 13.24 -11.88 3.49
C ILE A 181 13.30 -12.68 4.77
N SER A 182 12.39 -12.42 5.69
CA SER A 182 12.27 -13.17 6.94
C SER A 182 10.83 -13.42 7.29
N VAL A 183 10.60 -14.53 7.98
CA VAL A 183 9.31 -14.92 8.52
C VAL A 183 9.40 -14.88 10.03
N PHE A 184 8.56 -14.06 10.65
CA PHE A 184 8.45 -13.93 12.10
C PHE A 184 7.07 -14.40 12.54
N ASP A 185 7.03 -15.30 13.52
CA ASP A 185 5.78 -15.80 14.10
C ASP A 185 5.28 -14.82 15.18
N LEU A 186 4.09 -14.25 14.96
CA LEU A 186 3.47 -13.29 15.87
C LEU A 186 2.91 -13.92 17.15
N ASN A 187 2.80 -15.26 17.25
CA ASN A 187 2.36 -15.94 18.47
C ASN A 187 3.52 -16.37 19.35
N THR A 188 4.56 -16.95 18.74
CA THR A 188 5.74 -17.43 19.48
C THR A 188 6.77 -16.33 19.67
N PHE A 189 6.64 -15.21 18.93
CA PHE A 189 7.57 -14.08 18.91
C PHE A 189 8.99 -14.47 18.49
N GLN A 190 9.10 -15.41 17.55
CA GLN A 190 10.38 -15.95 17.06
C GLN A 190 10.48 -15.87 15.53
N PHE A 191 11.71 -15.74 15.04
CA PHE A 191 11.98 -15.90 13.61
C PHE A 191 11.92 -17.39 13.24
N ILE A 192 11.15 -17.71 12.20
CA ILE A 192 11.04 -19.06 11.65
C ILE A 192 12.09 -19.28 10.57
N LYS A 193 12.26 -18.29 9.70
CA LYS A 193 13.09 -18.41 8.50
C LYS A 193 13.71 -17.06 8.15
N HIS A 194 14.96 -17.12 7.71
CA HIS A 194 15.65 -16.06 6.98
C HIS A 194 16.06 -16.61 5.63
N ASP A 195 15.92 -15.80 4.58
CA ASP A 195 16.37 -16.16 3.23
C ASP A 195 16.84 -14.93 2.46
N LYS A 196 17.61 -15.16 1.40
CA LYS A 196 18.07 -14.11 0.50
C LYS A 196 17.26 -14.14 -0.78
N ILE A 197 16.67 -13.00 -1.09
CA ILE A 197 16.03 -12.78 -2.36
C ILE A 197 17.12 -12.55 -3.41
N LEU A 198 17.09 -13.33 -4.49
CA LEU A 198 18.01 -13.18 -5.61
C LEU A 198 17.65 -11.91 -6.40
N PHE A 199 18.30 -10.79 -6.08
CA PHE A 199 18.22 -9.55 -6.85
C PHE A 199 19.52 -9.24 -7.56
N THR A 200 19.41 -8.52 -8.69
CA THR A 200 20.54 -7.84 -9.32
C THR A 200 20.92 -6.55 -8.60
N ASN A 201 19.99 -5.94 -7.86
CA ASN A 201 20.14 -4.64 -7.19
C ASN A 201 19.70 -4.68 -5.71
N ILE A 202 20.09 -3.70 -4.91
CA ILE A 202 19.64 -3.59 -3.50
C ILE A 202 18.18 -3.14 -3.43
N ALA A 203 17.33 -3.93 -2.78
CA ALA A 203 15.91 -3.68 -2.57
C ALA A 203 15.64 -3.02 -1.21
N TYR A 204 15.05 -1.82 -1.24
CA TYR A 204 14.61 -1.04 -0.08
C TYR A 204 13.61 0.01 -0.56
N PHE A 205 12.64 0.40 0.28
CA PHE A 205 11.48 1.21 -0.13
C PHE A 205 10.77 0.67 -1.38
N HIS A 206 10.72 -0.66 -1.50
CA HIS A 206 10.11 -1.37 -2.60
C HIS A 206 8.58 -1.49 -2.43
N CYS A 207 7.90 -2.00 -3.47
CA CYS A 207 6.52 -2.50 -3.34
C CYS A 207 6.56 -3.95 -2.90
N PHE A 208 5.78 -4.26 -1.86
CA PHE A 208 5.57 -5.60 -1.35
C PHE A 208 4.10 -5.77 -1.01
N VAL A 209 3.44 -6.72 -1.67
CA VAL A 209 1.99 -6.92 -1.58
C VAL A 209 1.65 -8.42 -1.59
N PRO A 210 0.53 -8.82 -0.97
CA PRO A 210 -0.01 -10.17 -1.17
C PRO A 210 -0.43 -10.35 -2.62
N LYS A 211 -0.25 -11.56 -3.14
CA LYS A 211 -0.93 -11.96 -4.37
C LYS A 211 -2.33 -12.45 -3.96
N SER A 212 -3.36 -11.69 -4.27
CA SER A 212 -4.73 -12.07 -3.92
C SER A 212 -5.15 -13.28 -4.76
N GLU A 213 -5.56 -14.37 -4.11
CA GLU A 213 -6.39 -15.37 -4.78
C GLU A 213 -7.81 -14.79 -4.82
N ASN A 214 -8.25 -14.36 -6.00
CA ASN A 214 -9.59 -13.81 -6.21
C ASN A 214 -10.66 -14.55 -5.38
N GLY A 215 -11.44 -13.79 -4.60
CA GLY A 215 -12.51 -14.24 -3.70
C GLY A 215 -13.69 -14.97 -4.36
N GLN A 216 -13.53 -15.49 -5.58
CA GLN A 216 -14.45 -16.41 -6.26
C GLN A 216 -13.89 -17.85 -6.36
N GLY A 217 -12.59 -18.06 -6.07
CA GLY A 217 -11.97 -19.38 -6.11
C GLY A 217 -12.25 -20.27 -4.90
N GLN A 218 -12.66 -19.70 -3.77
CA GLN A 218 -12.87 -20.46 -2.53
C GLN A 218 -14.21 -21.23 -2.49
N GLU A 219 -15.22 -20.85 -3.29
CA GLU A 219 -16.49 -21.57 -3.33
C GLU A 219 -16.55 -22.67 -4.40
N MET A 220 -15.79 -22.57 -5.51
CA MET A 220 -15.79 -23.60 -6.56
C MET A 220 -14.60 -24.57 -6.55
N MET A 221 -13.56 -24.32 -5.75
CA MET A 221 -12.39 -25.23 -5.66
C MET A 221 -12.42 -26.18 -4.45
N LYS A 222 -13.60 -26.46 -3.87
CA LYS A 222 -13.75 -27.44 -2.77
C LYS A 222 -13.81 -28.91 -3.21
N LYS A 223 -13.69 -29.24 -4.50
CA LYS A 223 -13.89 -30.63 -4.98
C LYS A 223 -12.63 -31.46 -5.25
N ASN A 224 -11.43 -30.88 -5.29
CA ASN A 224 -10.19 -31.66 -5.45
C ASN A 224 -9.37 -31.60 -4.15
N GLN A 225 -9.70 -32.52 -3.25
CA GLN A 225 -9.37 -32.48 -1.82
C GLN A 225 -8.09 -33.26 -1.45
N GLU A 226 -7.09 -33.29 -2.34
CA GLU A 226 -5.79 -33.87 -2.04
C GLU A 226 -4.69 -32.83 -2.26
N ARG A 227 -4.18 -32.26 -1.15
CA ARG A 227 -2.94 -31.46 -1.03
C ARG A 227 -2.86 -30.13 -1.80
N LYS A 228 -3.87 -29.27 -1.71
CA LYS A 228 -3.60 -27.84 -1.96
C LYS A 228 -2.76 -27.29 -0.80
N LYS A 229 -1.45 -27.21 -1.05
CA LYS A 229 -0.43 -26.70 -0.14
C LYS A 229 -0.82 -25.35 0.45
N GLN A 230 -0.48 -25.13 1.72
CA GLN A 230 -0.60 -23.85 2.41
C GLN A 230 0.49 -22.89 1.93
N ASN A 231 0.47 -22.58 0.64
CA ASN A 231 1.49 -21.76 0.01
C ASN A 231 1.02 -20.31 -0.03
N TYR A 232 1.70 -19.45 0.70
CA TYR A 232 1.40 -18.02 0.72
C TYR A 232 2.13 -17.31 -0.41
N GLN A 233 1.39 -16.63 -1.30
CA GLN A 233 1.95 -15.95 -2.46
C GLN A 233 2.04 -14.44 -2.24
N MET A 234 3.19 -13.88 -2.60
CA MET A 234 3.52 -12.47 -2.45
C MET A 234 4.16 -11.96 -3.73
N LEU A 235 4.07 -10.66 -3.96
CA LEU A 235 4.70 -9.98 -5.08
C LEU A 235 5.61 -8.88 -4.57
N LEU A 236 6.77 -8.73 -5.20
CA LEU A 236 7.73 -7.69 -4.90
C LEU A 236 8.19 -7.00 -6.18
N PHE A 237 8.11 -5.67 -6.19
CA PHE A 237 8.64 -4.84 -7.27
C PHE A 237 9.63 -3.82 -6.70
N CYS A 238 10.80 -3.70 -7.33
CA CYS A 238 11.80 -2.70 -6.99
C CYS A 238 12.78 -2.52 -8.15
N LYS A 239 12.93 -1.30 -8.66
CA LYS A 239 13.81 -1.02 -9.80
C LYS A 239 13.52 -2.01 -10.95
N ASN A 240 14.56 -2.59 -11.54
CA ASN A 240 14.52 -3.56 -12.63
C ASN A 240 14.12 -4.98 -12.18
N THR A 241 13.62 -5.16 -10.95
CA THR A 241 13.27 -6.48 -10.43
C THR A 241 11.80 -6.55 -10.05
N GLY A 242 11.11 -7.52 -10.65
CA GLY A 242 9.80 -8.01 -10.23
C GLY A 242 9.92 -9.47 -9.81
N LEU A 243 9.27 -9.86 -8.71
CA LEU A 243 9.34 -11.21 -8.17
C LEU A 243 7.97 -11.66 -7.70
N SER A 244 7.61 -12.88 -8.06
CA SER A 244 6.59 -13.69 -7.38
C SER A 244 7.30 -14.57 -6.36
N ILE A 245 6.87 -14.48 -5.11
CA ILE A 245 7.45 -15.17 -3.97
C ILE A 245 6.37 -16.11 -3.45
N GLU A 246 6.72 -17.38 -3.30
CA GLU A 246 5.84 -18.39 -2.72
C GLU A 246 6.51 -18.92 -1.45
N TYR A 247 5.76 -18.98 -0.36
CA TYR A 247 6.22 -19.52 0.91
C TYR A 247 5.41 -20.75 1.28
N ASP A 248 6.09 -21.89 1.41
CA ASP A 248 5.50 -23.16 1.83
C ASP A 248 5.61 -23.28 3.36
N GLU A 249 4.48 -23.14 4.06
CA GLU A 249 4.43 -23.13 5.53
C GLU A 249 4.84 -24.46 6.18
N ASP A 250 4.61 -25.59 5.52
CA ASP A 250 4.93 -26.92 6.05
C ASP A 250 6.45 -27.15 6.07
N SER A 251 7.13 -26.69 5.02
CA SER A 251 8.59 -26.87 4.85
C SER A 251 9.40 -25.65 5.27
N ASN A 252 8.76 -24.50 5.54
CA ASN A 252 9.38 -23.20 5.78
C ASN A 252 10.37 -22.79 4.66
N THR A 253 10.00 -23.06 3.41
CA THR A 253 10.82 -22.78 2.23
C THR A 253 10.23 -21.69 1.35
N PHE A 254 11.11 -20.88 0.75
CA PHE A 254 10.74 -19.89 -0.26
C PHE A 254 11.03 -20.41 -1.67
N GLN A 255 10.13 -20.07 -2.59
CA GLN A 255 10.37 -20.18 -4.03
C GLN A 255 10.23 -18.79 -4.65
N PHE A 256 11.11 -18.49 -5.61
CA PHE A 256 11.20 -17.18 -6.25
C PHE A 256 11.08 -17.34 -7.76
N HIS A 257 10.18 -16.56 -8.36
CA HIS A 257 9.99 -16.51 -9.80
C HIS A 257 10.10 -15.07 -10.29
N GLN A 258 10.94 -14.83 -11.29
CA GLN A 258 11.12 -13.51 -11.87
C GLN A 258 9.88 -13.11 -12.67
N LEU A 259 9.48 -11.84 -12.51
CA LEU A 259 8.39 -11.22 -13.26
C LEU A 259 8.98 -10.18 -14.21
N PRO A 260 8.37 -10.01 -15.40
CA PRO A 260 8.81 -9.01 -16.35
C PRO A 260 8.58 -7.59 -15.81
N ILE A 261 9.54 -6.71 -16.06
CA ILE A 261 9.49 -5.29 -15.74
C ILE A 261 9.71 -4.50 -17.04
N CYS A 262 8.92 -3.44 -17.25
CA CYS A 262 9.13 -2.52 -18.36
C CYS A 262 10.27 -1.54 -18.04
N ASP A 263 11.05 -1.14 -19.05
CA ASP A 263 12.18 -0.22 -18.93
C ASP A 263 11.79 1.14 -18.31
N ASP A 264 10.55 1.59 -18.49
CA ASP A 264 10.09 2.88 -17.97
C ASP A 264 10.07 2.95 -16.43
N ILE A 265 9.70 1.86 -15.76
CA ILE A 265 9.64 1.79 -14.28
C ILE A 265 10.92 1.19 -13.69
N ALA A 266 11.70 0.48 -14.49
CA ALA A 266 12.94 -0.19 -14.07
C ALA A 266 13.94 0.71 -13.31
N PRO A 267 14.10 2.02 -13.56
CA PRO A 267 15.01 2.83 -12.75
C PRO A 267 14.41 3.28 -11.41
N LEU A 268 13.10 3.11 -11.20
CA LEU A 268 12.35 3.72 -10.09
C LEU A 268 12.30 2.84 -8.83
N HIS A 269 12.36 3.49 -7.68
CA HIS A 269 12.05 2.94 -6.35
C HIS A 269 11.37 4.03 -5.51
N ARG A 270 10.98 3.77 -4.25
CA ARG A 270 10.33 4.77 -3.37
C ARG A 270 9.04 5.39 -3.96
N TYR A 271 8.36 4.67 -4.84
CA TYR A 271 7.02 5.04 -5.27
C TYR A 271 6.00 4.71 -4.18
N ALA A 272 4.90 5.44 -4.20
CA ALA A 272 3.70 4.99 -3.50
C ALA A 272 3.03 3.87 -4.31
N TYR A 273 2.37 2.94 -3.64
CA TYR A 273 1.69 1.84 -4.33
C TYR A 273 0.43 1.40 -3.58
N VAL A 274 -0.53 0.85 -4.33
CA VAL A 274 -1.70 0.15 -3.80
C VAL A 274 -1.96 -1.09 -4.65
N CYS A 275 -2.40 -2.17 -4.00
CA CYS A 275 -2.92 -3.35 -4.67
C CYS A 275 -4.44 -3.35 -4.54
N ILE A 276 -5.14 -3.47 -5.66
CA ILE A 276 -6.61 -3.48 -5.73
C ILE A 276 -6.99 -4.60 -6.68
N ASN A 277 -7.73 -5.60 -6.20
CA ASN A 277 -8.06 -6.81 -6.94
C ASN A 277 -6.80 -7.48 -7.51
N ASP A 278 -6.73 -7.62 -8.83
CA ASP A 278 -5.66 -8.25 -9.60
C ASP A 278 -4.69 -7.21 -10.20
N ILE A 279 -4.64 -6.01 -9.63
CA ILE A 279 -3.88 -4.88 -10.15
C ILE A 279 -3.05 -4.21 -9.04
N ILE A 280 -1.81 -3.88 -9.37
CA ILE A 280 -0.96 -3.00 -8.56
C ILE A 280 -0.80 -1.67 -9.30
N LEU A 281 -1.06 -0.57 -8.61
CA LEU A 281 -0.81 0.78 -9.11
C LEU A 281 0.40 1.36 -8.40
N PHE A 282 1.30 1.98 -9.16
CA PHE A 282 2.50 2.66 -8.69
C PHE A 282 2.41 4.14 -9.04
N PHE A 283 2.70 5.01 -8.07
CA PHE A 283 2.61 6.46 -8.21
C PHE A 283 3.98 7.09 -7.94
N GLY A 284 4.52 7.75 -8.97
CA GLY A 284 5.77 8.48 -8.90
C GLY A 284 6.99 7.58 -8.70
N GLY A 285 7.85 7.92 -7.74
CA GLY A 285 9.10 7.21 -7.43
C GLY A 285 10.35 8.00 -7.78
N TRP A 286 11.51 7.53 -7.32
CA TRP A 286 12.80 8.18 -7.49
C TRP A 286 13.72 7.39 -8.42
N ASP A 287 14.23 8.05 -9.45
CA ASP A 287 15.34 7.58 -10.28
C ASP A 287 16.64 8.13 -9.67
N ILE A 288 17.42 7.24 -9.06
CA ILE A 288 18.70 7.61 -8.42
C ILE A 288 19.74 8.08 -9.43
N ASN A 289 19.74 7.51 -10.64
CA ASN A 289 20.74 7.81 -11.67
C ASN A 289 20.51 9.20 -12.25
N LYS A 290 19.24 9.60 -12.40
CA LYS A 290 18.85 10.94 -12.87
C LYS A 290 18.65 11.94 -11.74
N SER A 291 18.68 11.50 -10.49
CA SER A 291 18.40 12.33 -9.31
C SER A 291 17.07 13.11 -9.43
N PHE A 292 16.01 12.44 -9.90
CA PHE A 292 14.71 13.05 -10.21
C PHE A 292 13.55 12.17 -9.75
N PHE A 293 12.46 12.79 -9.30
CA PHE A 293 11.21 12.11 -8.98
C PHE A 293 10.31 12.00 -10.19
N SER A 294 9.76 10.82 -10.45
CA SER A 294 8.76 10.59 -11.48
C SER A 294 7.41 11.17 -11.06
N LYS A 295 6.63 11.59 -12.05
CA LYS A 295 5.19 11.88 -11.90
C LYS A 295 4.30 10.82 -12.55
N PHE A 296 4.90 9.81 -13.18
CA PHE A 296 4.15 8.80 -13.93
C PHE A 296 3.40 7.85 -12.99
N VAL A 297 2.34 7.27 -13.54
CA VAL A 297 1.56 6.21 -12.89
C VAL A 297 1.70 4.95 -13.71
N TYR A 298 2.04 3.86 -13.05
CA TYR A 298 2.20 2.56 -13.68
C TYR A 298 1.19 1.57 -13.11
N LYS A 299 0.79 0.62 -13.94
CA LYS A 299 -0.11 -0.47 -13.59
C LYS A 299 0.58 -1.79 -13.86
N TYR A 300 0.53 -2.69 -12.92
CA TYR A 300 0.84 -4.10 -13.12
C TYR A 300 -0.44 -4.92 -12.99
N SER A 301 -0.80 -5.67 -14.03
CA SER A 301 -1.83 -6.70 -13.95
C SER A 301 -1.19 -8.01 -13.50
N ILE A 302 -1.67 -8.53 -12.38
CA ILE A 302 -1.17 -9.75 -11.76
C ILE A 302 -1.53 -10.98 -12.61
N GLY A 303 -2.76 -11.08 -13.10
CA GLY A 303 -3.22 -12.18 -13.95
C GLY A 303 -2.55 -12.22 -15.32
N GLU A 304 -2.27 -11.07 -15.93
CA GLU A 304 -1.57 -10.98 -17.22
C GLU A 304 -0.04 -10.97 -17.07
N ASN A 305 0.49 -10.87 -15.85
CA ASN A 305 1.90 -10.60 -15.55
C ASN A 305 2.47 -9.44 -16.38
N LYS A 306 1.68 -8.37 -16.59
CA LYS A 306 2.00 -7.31 -17.53
C LYS A 306 2.04 -5.95 -16.84
N LEU A 307 3.11 -5.20 -17.09
CA LEU A 307 3.26 -3.81 -16.66
C LEU A 307 2.94 -2.85 -17.81
N MET A 308 2.21 -1.77 -17.51
CA MET A 308 1.84 -0.73 -18.45
C MET A 308 1.92 0.67 -17.80
N THR A 309 2.20 1.68 -18.61
CA THR A 309 2.23 3.09 -18.20
C THR A 309 0.90 3.76 -18.55
N PHE A 310 0.36 4.61 -17.67
CA PHE A 310 -0.83 5.41 -17.97
C PHE A 310 -0.49 6.75 -18.63
N GLU A 311 -1.41 7.25 -19.45
CA GLU A 311 -1.35 8.64 -19.97
C GLU A 311 -1.56 9.67 -18.84
N ASN A 312 -2.45 9.36 -17.89
CA ASN A 312 -2.71 10.20 -16.74
C ASN A 312 -1.53 10.15 -15.76
N THR A 313 -1.07 11.32 -15.33
CA THR A 313 0.09 11.46 -14.44
C THR A 313 -0.27 12.22 -13.17
N LEU A 314 0.55 12.08 -12.14
CA LEU A 314 0.48 12.91 -10.94
C LEU A 314 0.61 14.40 -11.32
N PRO A 315 -0.08 15.31 -10.61
CA PRO A 315 0.02 16.74 -10.87
C PRO A 315 1.42 17.29 -10.60
N ILE A 316 2.19 16.60 -9.74
CA ILE A 316 3.58 16.92 -9.39
C ILE A 316 4.43 15.65 -9.36
N PRO A 317 5.73 15.74 -9.73
CA PRO A 317 6.74 14.75 -9.37
C PRO A 317 6.74 14.44 -7.87
N LEU A 318 6.71 13.15 -7.50
CA LEU A 318 6.59 12.77 -6.10
C LEU A 318 7.30 11.44 -5.81
N GLY A 319 8.11 11.40 -4.75
CA GLY A 319 8.68 10.18 -4.17
C GLY A 319 8.52 10.13 -2.66
N ASP A 320 8.73 8.95 -2.07
CA ASP A 320 8.61 8.71 -0.62
C ASP A 320 7.25 9.13 -0.03
N CYS A 321 6.21 9.22 -0.87
CA CYS A 321 4.83 9.36 -0.43
C CYS A 321 4.22 7.99 -0.13
N VAL A 322 3.02 8.00 0.45
CA VAL A 322 2.25 6.79 0.70
C VAL A 322 0.92 6.85 -0.05
N ALA A 323 0.53 5.72 -0.65
CA ALA A 323 -0.79 5.55 -1.24
C ALA A 323 -1.58 4.54 -0.40
N ILE A 324 -2.87 4.81 -0.20
CA ILE A 324 -3.75 3.95 0.59
C ILE A 324 -5.19 4.07 0.08
N LEU A 325 -5.93 2.97 0.13
CA LEU A 325 -7.35 2.94 -0.22
C LEU A 325 -8.21 3.49 0.92
N ASN A 326 -9.39 3.99 0.59
CA ASN A 326 -10.44 4.22 1.57
C ASN A 326 -11.21 2.92 1.87
N GLU A 327 -12.09 2.95 2.89
CA GLU A 327 -12.85 1.77 3.37
C GLU A 327 -13.59 0.98 2.29
N ASN A 328 -14.09 1.65 1.26
CA ASN A 328 -14.91 1.04 0.20
C ASN A 328 -14.11 0.77 -1.09
N ASP A 329 -12.79 0.92 -1.06
CA ASP A 329 -11.90 0.79 -2.23
C ASP A 329 -12.34 1.63 -3.45
N THR A 330 -12.95 2.79 -3.21
CA THR A 330 -13.44 3.70 -4.26
C THR A 330 -12.44 4.81 -4.59
N ASP A 331 -11.62 5.18 -3.61
CA ASP A 331 -10.69 6.30 -3.67
C ASP A 331 -9.31 5.86 -3.20
N ILE A 332 -8.29 6.24 -3.96
CA ILE A 332 -6.88 6.11 -3.59
C ILE A 332 -6.44 7.46 -3.06
N HIS A 333 -5.97 7.49 -1.82
CA HIS A 333 -5.37 8.65 -1.18
C HIS A 333 -3.86 8.59 -1.34
N ILE A 334 -3.24 9.71 -1.74
CA ILE A 334 -1.79 9.90 -1.84
C ILE A 334 -1.41 11.01 -0.88
N ILE A 335 -0.50 10.71 0.05
CA ILE A 335 -0.21 11.52 1.23
C ILE A 335 1.30 11.75 1.37
N GLY A 336 1.69 13.00 1.60
CA GLY A 336 3.07 13.42 1.84
C GLY A 336 3.97 13.33 0.61
N GLY A 337 5.27 13.17 0.87
CA GLY A 337 6.30 12.93 -0.12
C GLY A 337 7.30 14.08 -0.28
N LEU A 338 8.23 13.89 -1.20
CA LEU A 338 9.25 14.86 -1.61
C LEU A 338 9.04 15.27 -3.06
N ASP A 339 9.27 16.55 -3.35
CA ASP A 339 9.36 17.07 -4.71
C ASP A 339 10.80 17.08 -5.24
N ASN A 340 10.98 17.49 -6.50
CA ASN A 340 12.31 17.60 -7.14
C ASN A 340 13.24 18.63 -6.49
N LYS A 341 12.75 19.48 -5.58
CA LYS A 341 13.57 20.40 -4.80
C LYS A 341 13.97 19.79 -3.45
N ASN A 342 13.67 18.51 -3.21
CA ASN A 342 13.81 17.81 -1.94
C ASN A 342 13.05 18.49 -0.80
N THR A 343 11.93 19.16 -1.13
CA THR A 343 11.06 19.81 -0.15
C THR A 343 10.09 18.78 0.40
N LYS A 344 9.96 18.68 1.72
CA LYS A 344 8.89 17.90 2.36
C LYS A 344 7.54 18.55 2.04
N LEU A 345 6.57 17.75 1.61
CA LEU A 345 5.26 18.27 1.19
C LEU A 345 4.16 17.94 2.20
N SER A 346 3.21 18.87 2.35
CA SER A 346 1.92 18.65 3.04
C SER A 346 0.83 18.14 2.09
N THR A 347 1.23 17.50 0.99
CA THR A 347 0.32 17.06 -0.07
C THR A 347 -0.63 15.98 0.43
N HIS A 348 -1.92 16.20 0.27
CA HIS A 348 -2.92 15.15 0.33
C HIS A 348 -3.83 15.29 -0.89
N MET A 349 -3.82 14.29 -1.75
CA MET A 349 -4.71 14.21 -2.89
C MET A 349 -5.41 12.86 -2.92
N LYS A 350 -6.53 12.79 -3.63
CA LYS A 350 -7.17 11.51 -3.93
C LYS A 350 -7.54 11.39 -5.39
N THR A 351 -7.65 10.15 -5.86
CA THR A 351 -8.14 9.82 -7.18
C THR A 351 -9.09 8.63 -7.10
N LYS A 352 -10.07 8.57 -8.00
CA LYS A 352 -11.05 7.48 -8.01
C LYS A 352 -10.41 6.22 -8.62
N VAL A 353 -10.58 5.07 -7.98
CA VAL A 353 -10.05 3.79 -8.47
C VAL A 353 -10.51 3.49 -9.90
N ARG A 354 -11.78 3.77 -10.21
CA ARG A 354 -12.38 3.59 -11.55
C ARG A 354 -11.67 4.31 -12.71
N VAL A 355 -10.86 5.33 -12.42
CA VAL A 355 -10.04 6.01 -13.45
C VAL A 355 -8.94 5.09 -13.95
N TRP A 356 -8.41 4.26 -13.07
CA TRP A 356 -7.24 3.40 -13.30
C TRP A 356 -7.64 1.96 -13.63
N ASP A 357 -8.83 1.54 -13.20
CA ASP A 357 -9.43 0.28 -13.60
C ASP A 357 -10.91 0.46 -13.98
N PRO A 358 -11.21 0.75 -15.26
CA PRO A 358 -12.58 0.91 -15.74
C PRO A 358 -13.41 -0.37 -15.62
N SER A 359 -12.80 -1.55 -15.50
CA SER A 359 -13.55 -2.81 -15.38
C SER A 359 -14.46 -2.83 -14.13
N LEU A 360 -14.09 -2.08 -13.10
CA LEU A 360 -14.89 -1.90 -11.89
C LEU A 360 -16.21 -1.16 -12.12
N LEU A 361 -16.31 -0.32 -13.16
CA LEU A 361 -17.57 0.31 -13.54
C LEU A 361 -18.56 -0.70 -14.11
N VAL A 362 -18.08 -1.67 -14.89
CA VAL A 362 -18.91 -2.70 -15.51
C VAL A 362 -19.52 -3.60 -14.43
N ILE A 363 -18.73 -3.95 -13.41
CA ILE A 363 -19.20 -4.75 -12.27
C ILE A 363 -20.31 -4.01 -11.51
N ILE A 364 -20.11 -2.72 -11.17
CA ILE A 364 -21.10 -1.91 -10.44
C ILE A 364 -22.40 -1.76 -11.25
N LEU A 365 -22.30 -1.49 -12.56
CA LEU A 365 -23.47 -1.39 -13.44
C LEU A 365 -24.22 -2.73 -13.54
N PHE A 366 -23.51 -3.85 -13.60
CA PHE A 366 -24.12 -5.18 -13.65
C PHE A 366 -24.92 -5.51 -12.38
N PHE A 367 -24.40 -5.16 -11.20
CA PHE A 367 -25.11 -5.31 -9.94
C PHE A 367 -26.34 -4.41 -9.84
N TRP A 368 -26.23 -3.15 -10.29
CA TRP A 368 -27.37 -2.22 -10.35
C TRP A 368 -28.48 -2.69 -11.28
N ILE A 369 -28.13 -3.18 -12.48
CA ILE A 369 -29.11 -3.73 -13.44
C ILE A 369 -29.80 -4.95 -12.85
N LYS A 370 -29.06 -5.86 -12.21
CA LYS A 370 -29.67 -7.00 -11.50
C LYS A 370 -30.64 -6.54 -10.41
N GLN A 371 -30.25 -5.57 -9.60
CA GLN A 371 -31.09 -5.08 -8.50
C GLN A 371 -32.39 -4.44 -9.00
N ILE A 372 -32.31 -3.62 -10.06
CA ILE A 372 -33.49 -3.04 -10.73
C ILE A 372 -34.39 -4.13 -11.31
N TYR A 373 -33.80 -5.14 -11.94
CA TYR A 373 -34.53 -6.27 -12.52
C TYR A 373 -35.27 -7.10 -11.46
N PHE A 374 -34.70 -7.24 -10.26
CA PHE A 374 -35.34 -7.93 -9.14
C PHE A 374 -36.38 -7.08 -8.41
N THR A 375 -36.24 -5.75 -8.38
CA THR A 375 -37.25 -4.86 -7.79
C THR A 375 -38.44 -4.60 -8.70
N ASN A 376 -38.27 -4.71 -10.03
CA ASN A 376 -39.37 -4.51 -11.00
C ASN A 376 -40.14 -5.79 -11.35
N ASN A 377 -39.69 -6.96 -10.87
CA ASN A 377 -40.36 -8.26 -11.05
C ASN A 377 -40.98 -8.80 -9.74
N LYS A 378 -41.24 -7.92 -8.77
CA LYS A 378 -42.14 -8.14 -7.63
C LYS A 378 -43.31 -7.18 -7.75
#